data_AF-A0ABC9YSK1-F1
#
_entry.id   AF-A0ABC9YSK1-F1
#
_cell.length_a   1.000
_cell.length_b   1.000
_cell.length_c   1.000
_cell.angle_alpha   90.00
_cell.angle_beta   90.00
_cell.angle_gamma   90.00
#
_symmetry.space_group_name_H-M   'P 1'
#
loop_
_entity.id
_entity.type
_entity.pdbx_description
1 polymer ?
#
loop_
_entity_poly.entity_id
_entity_poly.type
_entity_poly.pdbx_seq_one_letter_code
_entity_poly.pdbx_strand_id
1 'polypeptide(L)'
;MARWVGWRELFVVHRGQCGLLELVGWRGDHAYLILRGEACDHDAPFVDVRRSIAKPTEIAYCLCYGPATARLVDLAWTAGSRWHVEEAFQQAKGEAGLDHYQVRAWRAWYAHITLSMLAPAWLAASKTIAAKGDSPILTKT
;
A
#
# COMPACT_ATOMS: atom_id res chain seq x y z
N MET A 1 -10.52 -13.00 14.67
CA MET A 1 -9.55 -13.79 15.46
C MET A 1 -8.77 -14.69 14.52
N ALA A 2 -7.44 -14.71 14.60
CA ALA A 2 -6.58 -15.49 13.71
C ALA A 2 -5.82 -16.55 14.53
N ARG A 3 -5.87 -17.82 14.10
CA ARG A 3 -5.21 -18.95 14.76
C ARG A 3 -4.57 -19.84 13.70
N TRP A 4 -3.29 -20.15 13.86
CA TRP A 4 -2.63 -21.17 13.04
C TRP A 4 -3.16 -22.56 13.39
N VAL A 5 -3.54 -23.34 12.36
CA VAL A 5 -4.05 -24.72 12.49
C VAL A 5 -3.03 -25.74 11.96
N GLY A 6 -1.86 -25.29 11.54
CA GLY A 6 -0.72 -26.11 11.12
C GLY A 6 0.46 -25.22 10.73
N TRP A 7 1.49 -25.77 10.08
CA TRP A 7 2.63 -24.99 9.57
C TRP A 7 2.34 -24.25 8.24
N ARG A 8 1.19 -24.52 7.60
CA ARG A 8 0.77 -23.94 6.30
C ARG A 8 -0.65 -23.37 6.29
N GLU A 9 -1.38 -23.46 7.40
CA GLU A 9 -2.81 -23.16 7.43
C GLU A 9 -3.12 -22.12 8.50
N LEU A 10 -3.61 -20.95 8.07
CA LEU A 10 -4.06 -19.90 8.97
C LEU A 10 -5.59 -19.87 8.96
N PHE A 11 -6.21 -20.08 10.11
CA PHE A 11 -7.65 -19.89 10.26
C PHE A 11 -7.91 -18.45 10.66
N VAL A 12 -8.64 -17.71 9.84
CA VAL A 12 -9.05 -16.32 10.14
C VAL A 12 -10.57 -16.25 10.16
N VAL A 13 -11.09 -15.77 11.28
CA VAL A 13 -12.50 -15.37 11.41
C VAL A 13 -12.55 -13.85 11.40
N HIS A 14 -13.15 -13.27 10.36
CA HIS A 14 -13.39 -11.84 10.24
C HIS A 14 -14.86 -11.58 9.84
N ARG A 15 -15.59 -10.79 10.63
CA ARG A 15 -17.01 -10.44 10.43
C ARG A 15 -17.96 -11.64 10.19
N GLY A 16 -17.79 -12.74 10.92
CA GLY A 16 -18.69 -13.90 10.82
C GLY A 16 -18.50 -14.77 9.57
N GLN A 17 -17.53 -14.44 8.72
CA GLN A 17 -17.08 -15.33 7.65
C GLN A 17 -15.91 -16.19 8.17
N CYS A 18 -16.06 -17.50 8.07
CA CYS A 18 -15.05 -18.50 8.42
C CYS A 18 -14.43 -19.03 7.13
N GLY A 19 -13.13 -18.85 6.94
CA GLY A 19 -12.40 -19.35 5.78
C GLY A 19 -11.04 -19.91 6.20
N LEU A 20 -10.64 -21.03 5.59
CA LEU A 20 -9.29 -21.55 5.73
C LEU A 20 -8.38 -20.75 4.78
N LEU A 21 -7.34 -20.11 5.32
CA LEU A 21 -6.29 -19.54 4.49
C LEU A 21 -5.22 -20.60 4.26
N GLU A 22 -4.95 -20.88 3.00
CA GLU A 22 -3.82 -21.71 2.61
C GLU A 22 -2.61 -20.80 2.37
N LEU A 23 -1.48 -21.13 3.00
CA LEU A 23 -0.21 -20.45 2.73
C LEU A 23 0.28 -20.85 1.34
N VAL A 24 0.18 -19.91 0.40
CA VAL A 24 0.56 -20.15 -0.99
C VAL A 24 2.07 -19.95 -1.21
N GLY A 25 2.73 -19.16 -0.35
CA GLY A 25 4.20 -19.11 -0.31
C GLY A 25 4.80 -17.99 0.55
N TRP A 26 6.10 -18.12 0.83
CA TRP A 26 6.95 -17.08 1.42
C TRP A 26 7.94 -16.56 0.39
N ARG A 27 8.15 -15.25 0.34
CA ARG A 27 9.27 -14.62 -0.37
C ARG A 27 9.86 -13.52 0.51
N GLY A 28 11.02 -13.80 1.11
CA GLY A 28 11.66 -12.89 2.07
C GLY A 28 10.79 -12.67 3.30
N ASP A 29 10.57 -11.41 3.68
CA ASP A 29 9.76 -11.01 4.84
C ASP A 29 8.25 -10.95 4.56
N HIS A 30 7.83 -11.37 3.37
CA HIS A 30 6.42 -11.38 2.95
C HIS A 30 5.92 -12.80 2.77
N ALA A 31 4.71 -13.05 3.26
CA ALA A 31 3.91 -14.23 3.01
C ALA A 31 2.54 -13.79 2.50
N TYR A 32 1.95 -14.58 1.62
CA TYR A 32 0.58 -14.35 1.18
C TYR A 32 -0.26 -15.59 1.41
N LEU A 33 -1.48 -15.31 1.85
CA LEU A 33 -2.46 -16.29 2.28
C LEU A 33 -3.70 -16.02 1.43
N ILE A 34 -4.09 -16.97 0.59
CA ILE A 34 -5.32 -16.86 -0.21
C ILE A 34 -6.46 -17.45 0.61
N LEU A 35 -7.58 -16.73 0.74
CA LEU A 35 -8.79 -17.29 1.34
C LEU A 35 -9.34 -18.33 0.37
N ARG A 36 -9.32 -19.60 0.76
CA ARG A 36 -10.16 -20.59 0.08
C ARG A 36 -11.60 -20.39 0.53
N GLY A 37 -12.35 -19.63 -0.26
CA GLY A 37 -13.80 -19.69 -0.36
C GLY A 37 -14.18 -19.99 -1.82
N GLU A 38 -15.38 -20.53 -2.07
CA GLU A 38 -15.87 -20.79 -3.43
C GLU A 38 -15.56 -19.58 -4.33
N ALA A 39 -14.75 -19.81 -5.35
CA ALA A 39 -14.24 -18.78 -6.23
C ALA A 39 -15.41 -18.08 -6.92
N CYS A 40 -15.68 -16.82 -6.54
CA CYS A 40 -16.34 -15.92 -7.46
C CYS A 40 -15.32 -15.55 -8.53
N ASP A 41 -15.69 -15.81 -9.79
CA ASP A 41 -14.84 -16.03 -10.97
C ASP A 41 -13.87 -14.89 -11.36
N HIS A 42 -13.83 -13.76 -10.64
CA HIS A 42 -13.05 -12.57 -11.03
C HIS A 42 -12.28 -11.85 -9.90
N ASP A 43 -12.80 -11.81 -8.67
CA ASP A 43 -12.13 -11.15 -7.53
C ASP A 43 -12.23 -12.03 -6.28
N ALA A 44 -11.07 -12.46 -5.78
CA ALA A 44 -10.99 -13.25 -4.56
C ALA A 44 -10.39 -12.39 -3.43
N PRO A 45 -10.95 -12.42 -2.22
CA PRO A 45 -10.29 -11.80 -1.09
C PRO A 45 -9.02 -12.59 -0.74
N PHE A 46 -7.90 -11.90 -0.57
CA PHE A 46 -6.65 -12.49 -0.08
C PHE A 46 -6.09 -11.68 1.07
N VAL A 47 -5.22 -12.30 1.86
CA VAL A 47 -4.57 -11.69 3.02
C VAL A 47 -3.07 -11.62 2.76
N ASP A 48 -2.54 -10.40 2.69
CA ASP A 48 -1.10 -10.15 2.68
C ASP A 48 -0.58 -10.15 4.12
N VAL A 49 0.48 -10.90 4.35
CA VAL A 49 1.11 -11.07 5.66
C VAL A 49 2.55 -10.62 5.59
N ARG A 50 2.91 -9.67 6.44
CA ARG A 50 4.25 -9.09 6.44
C ARG A 50 4.88 -9.28 7.80
N ARG A 51 6.10 -9.79 7.79
CA ARG A 51 6.95 -9.89 8.97
C ARG A 51 7.72 -8.59 9.14
N SER A 52 7.83 -8.08 10.36
CA SER A 52 8.69 -6.95 10.64
C SER A 52 10.16 -7.37 10.51
N ILE A 53 10.95 -6.58 9.75
CA ILE A 53 12.39 -6.79 9.56
C ILE A 53 13.14 -6.58 10.89
N ALA A 54 12.73 -5.56 11.65
CA ALA A 54 13.36 -5.23 12.92
C ALA A 54 12.95 -6.17 14.06
N LYS A 55 11.72 -6.70 14.01
CA LYS A 55 11.16 -7.60 15.03
C LYS A 55 10.46 -8.77 14.37
N PRO A 56 11.18 -9.87 14.11
CA PRO A 56 10.64 -10.98 13.35
C PRO A 56 9.47 -11.72 14.04
N THR A 57 9.16 -11.41 15.30
CA THR A 57 7.97 -11.94 16.00
C THR A 57 6.70 -11.11 15.76
N GLU A 58 6.85 -9.87 15.27
CA GLU A 58 5.73 -9.00 14.94
C GLU A 58 5.29 -9.24 13.48
N ILE A 59 4.00 -9.50 13.30
CA ILE A 59 3.39 -9.80 12.01
C ILE A 59 2.24 -8.83 11.78
N ALA A 60 2.26 -8.15 10.63
CA ALA A 60 1.17 -7.30 10.15
C ALA A 60 0.36 -8.03 9.07
N TYR A 61 -0.95 -7.82 9.06
CA TYR A 61 -1.88 -8.44 8.12
C TYR A 61 -2.68 -7.35 7.41
N CYS A 62 -2.82 -7.46 6.10
CA CYS A 62 -3.67 -6.59 5.28
C CYS A 62 -4.67 -7.44 4.51
N LEU A 63 -5.95 -7.08 4.59
CA LEU A 63 -6.97 -7.67 3.73
C LEU A 63 -6.96 -6.93 2.40
N CYS A 64 -6.85 -7.67 1.32
CA CYS A 64 -6.77 -7.14 -0.03
C CYS A 64 -7.76 -7.86 -0.93
N TYR A 65 -8.23 -7.16 -1.96
CA TYR A 65 -9.13 -7.68 -2.97
C TYR A 65 -8.48 -7.50 -4.34
N GLY A 66 -8.56 -8.52 -5.18
CA GLY A 66 -8.02 -8.48 -6.51
C GLY A 66 -8.07 -9.84 -7.21
N PRO A 67 -7.53 -9.90 -8.45
CA PRO A 67 -7.63 -11.10 -9.25
C PRO A 67 -6.83 -12.24 -8.63
N ALA A 68 -7.37 -13.45 -8.70
CA ALA A 68 -6.71 -14.66 -8.18
C ALA A 68 -5.35 -14.93 -8.85
N THR A 69 -5.10 -14.34 -10.03
CA THR A 69 -3.86 -14.45 -10.79
C THR A 69 -2.83 -13.37 -10.43
N ALA A 70 -3.10 -12.49 -9.45
CA ALA A 70 -2.17 -11.44 -9.06
C ALA A 70 -0.84 -12.02 -8.53
N ARG A 71 0.29 -11.46 -8.98
CA ARG A 71 1.61 -11.91 -8.52
C ARG A 71 1.88 -11.34 -7.13
N LEU A 72 2.52 -12.13 -6.26
CA LEU A 72 2.90 -11.69 -4.91
C LEU A 72 3.65 -10.34 -4.89
N VAL A 73 4.50 -10.08 -5.87
CA VAL A 73 5.24 -8.81 -5.97
C VAL A 73 4.32 -7.61 -6.18
N ASP A 74 3.27 -7.76 -7.00
CA ASP A 74 2.31 -6.68 -7.28
C ASP A 74 1.45 -6.41 -6.03
N LEU A 75 1.13 -7.46 -5.29
CA LEU A 75 0.39 -7.38 -4.03
C LEU A 75 1.21 -6.70 -2.94
N ALA A 76 2.46 -7.12 -2.76
CA ALA A 76 3.39 -6.50 -1.82
C ALA A 76 3.65 -5.03 -2.16
N TRP A 77 3.78 -4.71 -3.45
CA TRP A 77 3.91 -3.33 -3.93
C TRP A 77 2.66 -2.51 -3.61
N THR A 78 1.47 -3.04 -3.88
CA THR A 78 0.20 -2.35 -3.62
C THR A 78 0.00 -2.11 -2.12
N ALA A 79 0.26 -3.11 -1.28
CA ALA A 79 0.21 -2.98 0.17
C ALA A 79 1.25 -1.96 0.70
N GLY A 80 2.45 -1.95 0.11
CA GLY A 80 3.51 -0.97 0.42
C GLY A 80 3.19 0.45 -0.03
N SER A 81 2.42 0.61 -1.10
CA SER A 81 2.11 1.92 -1.69
C SER A 81 1.30 2.83 -0.76
N ARG A 82 0.62 2.26 0.25
CA ARG A 82 -0.04 3.03 1.32
C ARG A 82 0.91 3.98 2.04
N TRP A 83 2.19 3.62 2.17
CA TRP A 83 3.18 4.46 2.85
C TRP A 83 3.41 5.79 2.13
N HIS A 84 3.34 5.82 0.80
CA HIS A 84 3.53 7.05 0.02
C HIS A 84 2.51 8.14 0.40
N VAL A 85 1.31 7.76 0.87
CA VAL A 85 0.31 8.74 1.34
C VAL A 85 0.79 9.42 2.62
N GLU A 86 1.31 8.66 3.59
CA GLU A 86 1.86 9.22 4.83
C GLU A 86 3.05 10.13 4.53
N GLU A 87 3.96 9.68 3.66
CA GLU A 87 5.11 10.47 3.23
C GLU A 87 4.68 11.79 2.57
N ALA A 88 3.68 11.76 1.69
CA ALA A 88 3.13 12.97 1.07
C ALA A 88 2.53 13.93 2.11
N PHE A 89 1.84 13.42 3.14
CA PHE A 89 1.35 14.27 4.23
C PHE A 89 2.47 14.86 5.08
N GLN A 90 3.52 14.11 5.36
CA GLN A 90 4.68 14.60 6.10
C GLN A 90 5.39 15.72 5.31
N GLN A 91 5.58 15.55 4.00
CA GLN A 91 6.13 16.59 3.12
C GLN A 91 5.21 17.82 3.08
N ALA A 92 3.91 17.64 2.94
CA ALA A 92 2.96 18.74 2.92
C ALA A 92 3.00 19.57 4.22
N LYS A 93 3.17 18.93 5.38
CA LYS A 93 3.34 19.62 6.67
C LYS A 93 4.70 20.33 6.76
N GLY A 94 5.78 19.61 6.48
CA GLY A 94 7.15 20.10 6.65
C GLY A 94 7.55 21.18 5.65
N GLU A 95 7.11 21.08 4.40
CA GLU A 95 7.56 21.95 3.31
C GLU A 95 6.48 22.94 2.85
N ALA A 96 5.21 22.52 2.83
CA ALA A 96 4.11 23.33 2.30
C ALA A 96 3.19 23.94 3.38
N GLY A 97 3.56 23.79 4.67
CA GLY A 97 2.86 24.40 5.80
C GLY A 97 1.43 23.93 5.97
N LEU A 98 1.12 22.67 5.64
CA LEU A 98 -0.23 22.11 5.74
C LEU A 98 -0.86 22.28 7.13
N ASP A 99 -0.04 22.20 8.18
CA ASP A 99 -0.40 22.40 9.59
C ASP A 99 -0.05 23.80 10.14
N HIS A 100 0.55 24.66 9.32
CA HIS A 100 0.98 26.01 9.68
C HIS A 100 0.06 27.08 9.07
N TYR A 101 -1.17 27.18 9.56
CA TYR A 101 -2.12 28.21 9.13
C TYR A 101 -2.83 28.88 10.31
N GLN A 102 -3.15 30.17 10.16
CA GLN A 102 -3.91 30.95 11.14
C GLN A 102 -5.23 31.49 10.56
N VAL A 103 -5.65 30.98 9.41
CA VAL A 103 -6.87 31.43 8.72
C VAL A 103 -8.13 31.01 9.47
N ARG A 104 -9.10 31.93 9.57
CA ARG A 104 -10.37 31.74 10.29
C ARG A 104 -11.60 31.70 9.39
N ALA A 105 -11.44 32.05 8.11
CA ALA A 105 -12.50 31.99 7.12
C ALA A 105 -12.46 30.65 6.37
N TRP A 106 -13.62 30.02 6.17
CA TRP A 106 -13.74 28.74 5.46
C TRP A 106 -13.06 28.73 4.08
N ARG A 107 -13.30 29.77 3.27
CA ARG A 107 -12.71 29.88 1.94
C ARG A 107 -11.18 29.96 1.97
N ALA A 108 -10.64 30.71 2.93
CA ALA A 108 -9.20 30.87 3.09
C ALA A 108 -8.56 29.55 3.57
N TRP A 109 -9.20 28.84 4.49
CA TRP A 109 -8.79 27.51 4.93
C TRP A 109 -8.79 26.50 3.78
N TYR A 110 -9.88 26.44 3.00
CA TYR A 110 -10.00 25.52 1.88
C TYR A 110 -8.93 25.77 0.81
N ALA A 111 -8.68 27.04 0.47
CA ALA A 111 -7.62 27.42 -0.46
C ALA A 111 -6.23 27.02 0.07
N HIS A 112 -5.96 27.24 1.36
CA HIS A 112 -4.70 26.86 2.01
C HIS A 112 -4.45 25.35 1.92
N ILE A 113 -5.39 24.53 2.40
CA ILE A 113 -5.26 23.06 2.36
C ILE A 113 -5.04 22.56 0.93
N THR A 114 -5.79 23.09 -0.03
CA THR A 114 -5.68 22.69 -1.44
C THR A 114 -4.29 23.03 -2.00
N LEU A 115 -3.79 24.24 -1.77
CA LEU A 115 -2.47 24.67 -2.25
C LEU A 115 -1.33 23.91 -1.56
N SER A 116 -1.43 23.68 -0.24
CA SER A 116 -0.45 22.91 0.52
C SER A 116 -0.38 21.44 0.10
N MET A 117 -1.50 20.83 -0.32
CA MET A 117 -1.50 19.48 -0.91
C MET A 117 -1.02 19.47 -2.37
N LEU A 118 -1.32 20.52 -3.14
CA LEU A 118 -0.93 20.64 -4.55
C LEU A 118 0.59 20.80 -4.73
N ALA A 119 1.25 21.57 -3.86
CA ALA A 119 2.69 21.84 -3.97
C ALA A 119 3.57 20.56 -4.03
N PRO A 120 3.50 19.62 -3.07
CA PRO A 120 4.27 18.38 -3.15
C PRO A 120 3.82 17.47 -4.31
N ALA A 121 2.53 17.46 -4.66
CA ALA A 121 2.02 16.70 -5.80
C ALA A 121 2.59 17.21 -7.14
N TRP A 122 2.67 18.53 -7.31
CA TRP A 122 3.28 19.16 -8.47
C TRP A 122 4.77 18.83 -8.58
N LEU A 123 5.51 18.91 -7.46
CA LEU A 123 6.93 18.55 -7.42
C LEU A 123 7.17 17.08 -7.75
N ALA A 124 6.33 16.18 -7.25
CA ALA A 124 6.39 14.76 -7.59
C ALA A 124 6.14 14.55 -9.09
N ALA A 125 5.12 15.19 -9.66
CA ALA A 125 4.82 15.12 -11.09
C ALA A 125 5.97 15.66 -11.95
N SER A 126 6.52 16.83 -11.61
CA SER A 126 7.61 17.45 -12.36
C SER A 126 8.89 16.60 -12.34
N LYS A 127 9.20 15.97 -11.19
CA LYS A 127 10.34 15.04 -11.08
C LYS A 127 10.20 13.84 -12.02
N THR A 128 8.99 13.26 -12.13
CA THR A 128 8.75 12.12 -13.04
C THR A 128 8.86 12.51 -14.51
N ILE A 129 8.40 13.71 -14.89
CA ILE A 129 8.52 14.23 -16.26
C ILE A 129 9.99 14.49 -16.61
N ALA A 130 10.75 15.10 -15.70
CA ALA A 130 12.18 15.36 -15.89
C ALA A 130 12.98 14.05 -16.06
N ALA A 131 12.74 13.05 -15.21
CA ALA A 131 13.40 11.75 -15.31
C ALA A 131 13.10 11.00 -16.63
N LYS A 132 11.95 11.28 -17.25
CA LYS A 132 11.58 10.70 -18.55
C LYS A 132 12.29 11.37 -19.73
N GLY A 133 12.68 12.64 -19.58
CA GLY A 133 13.43 13.42 -20.58
C GLY A 133 14.90 13.04 -20.72
N ASP A 134 15.49 12.42 -19.69
CA ASP A 134 16.89 11.99 -19.66
C ASP A 134 17.11 10.55 -20.17
N SER A 135 16.29 10.06 -21.11
CA SER A 135 16.63 8.81 -21.81
C SER A 135 17.88 9.10 -22.66
N PRO A 136 19.06 8.51 -22.39
CA PRO A 136 20.23 8.75 -23.21
C PRO A 136 19.91 8.19 -24.59
N ILE A 137 19.73 9.09 -25.56
CA ILE A 137 19.65 8.73 -26.97
C ILE A 137 20.97 8.02 -27.28
N LEU A 138 20.93 6.69 -27.37
CA LEU A 138 22.02 5.89 -27.90
C LEU A 138 22.20 6.30 -29.37
N THR A 139 23.05 7.29 -29.59
CA THR A 139 23.62 7.58 -30.91
C THR A 139 24.55 6.41 -31.24
N LYS A 140 23.97 5.34 -31.81
CA LYS A 140 24.75 4.26 -32.41
C LYS A 140 25.26 4.77 -33.75
N THR A 141 26.52 5.21 -33.76
CA THR A 141 27.36 5.32 -34.98
C THR A 141 28.15 4.03 -35.13
#